data_AF-A0A8H4A6D5-F1
#
_entry.id   AF-A0A8H4A6D5-F1
#
_cell.length_a   1.000
_cell.length_b   1.000
_cell.length_c   1.000
_cell.angle_alpha   90.00
_cell.angle_beta   90.00
_cell.angle_gamma   90.00
#
_symmetry.space_group_name_H-M   'P 1'
#
loop_
_entity.id
_entity.type
_entity.pdbx_description
1 polymer ?
#
loop_
_entity_poly.entity_id
_entity_poly.type
_entity_poly.pdbx_seq_one_letter_code
_entity_poly.pdbx_strand_id
1 'polypeptide(L)'
;MFIPKPTAIVLHLLAKNGPQTSKQLARHLPEFPQLKSKNYLKKYILKNMKLRDQLFKKKSRNPDLTKSTGDKAAYLWFVNNEKVDIEKYKKLPIGGGQLYPKRLPIGSGNGSGSQL
;
A
#
# COMPACT_ATOMS: atom_id res chain seq x y z
N MET A 1 -2.68 18.75 14.68
CA MET A 1 -2.77 17.37 14.18
C MET A 1 -2.54 17.40 12.67
N PHE A 2 -1.45 16.82 12.15
CA PHE A 2 -1.18 16.83 10.69
C PHE A 2 -1.79 15.57 10.07
N ILE A 3 -2.83 15.74 9.24
CA ILE A 3 -3.44 14.64 8.50
C ILE A 3 -2.81 14.63 7.10
N PRO A 4 -1.97 13.63 6.76
CA PRO A 4 -1.32 13.61 5.46
C PRO A 4 -2.32 13.39 4.34
N LYS A 5 -2.08 14.06 3.21
CA LYS A 5 -2.88 13.88 1.99
C LYS A 5 -2.76 12.43 1.49
N PRO A 6 -3.82 11.86 0.88
CA PRO A 6 -3.78 10.48 0.36
C PRO A 6 -2.63 10.20 -0.62
N THR A 7 -2.24 11.20 -1.41
CA THR A 7 -1.09 11.11 -2.33
C THR A 7 0.24 11.01 -1.59
N ALA A 8 0.41 11.75 -0.49
CA ALA A 8 1.61 11.69 0.35
C ALA A 8 1.77 10.32 1.02
N ILE A 9 0.66 9.67 1.38
CA ILE A 9 0.66 8.31 1.91
C ILE A 9 1.14 7.31 0.85
N VAL A 10 0.63 7.41 -0.39
CA VAL A 10 1.10 6.54 -1.49
C VAL A 10 2.59 6.73 -1.75
N LEU A 11 3.07 7.98 -1.80
CA LEU A 11 4.50 8.26 -1.97
C LEU A 11 5.34 7.72 -0.81
N HIS A 12 4.87 7.85 0.43
CA HIS A 12 5.54 7.26 1.59
C HIS A 12 5.65 5.74 1.50
N LEU A 13 4.56 5.05 1.14
CA LEU A 13 4.55 3.60 1.01
C LEU A 13 5.53 3.12 -0.07
N LEU A 14 5.59 3.82 -1.20
CA LEU A 14 6.53 3.50 -2.28
C LEU A 14 7.97 3.88 -1.94
N ALA A 15 8.19 4.98 -1.19
CA ALA A 15 9.50 5.38 -0.72
C ALA A 15 10.10 4.38 0.29
N LYS A 16 9.25 3.81 1.14
CA LYS A 16 9.65 2.89 2.21
C LYS A 16 9.82 1.45 1.71
N ASN A 17 8.89 0.98 0.87
CA ASN A 17 8.82 -0.43 0.47
C ASN A 17 9.24 -0.68 -0.98
N GLY A 18 9.59 0.39 -1.72
CA GLY A 18 9.89 0.31 -3.15
C GLY A 18 8.63 0.15 -4.02
N PRO A 19 8.81 -0.24 -5.29
CA PRO A 19 7.72 -0.38 -6.24
C PRO A 19 6.69 -1.44 -5.84
N GLN A 20 5.40 -1.10 -5.90
CA GLN A 20 4.33 -1.98 -5.42
C GLN A 20 3.16 -2.07 -6.40
N THR A 21 2.47 -3.20 -6.38
CA THR A 21 1.18 -3.35 -7.07
C THR A 21 0.08 -2.56 -6.35
N SER A 22 -1.01 -2.28 -7.06
CA SER A 22 -2.22 -1.76 -6.42
C SER A 22 -2.80 -2.68 -5.35
N LYS A 23 -2.54 -4.00 -5.41
CA LYS A 23 -2.98 -4.96 -4.39
C LYS A 23 -2.16 -4.81 -3.11
N GLN A 24 -0.84 -4.65 -3.23
CA GLN A 24 0.05 -4.41 -2.09
C GLN A 24 -0.24 -3.07 -1.43
N LEU A 25 -0.34 -1.98 -2.21
CA LEU A 25 -0.74 -0.66 -1.68
C LEU A 25 -2.09 -0.75 -0.95
N ALA A 26 -3.01 -1.57 -1.49
CA ALA A 26 -4.32 -1.74 -0.88
C ALA A 26 -4.32 -2.47 0.47
N ARG A 27 -3.23 -3.17 0.84
CA ARG A 27 -3.10 -3.84 2.15
C ARG A 27 -2.94 -2.86 3.30
N HIS A 28 -2.46 -1.65 3.02
CA HIS A 28 -2.23 -0.60 4.01
C HIS A 28 -3.47 0.26 4.30
N LEU A 29 -4.61 0.02 3.64
CA LEU A 29 -5.85 0.76 3.89
C LEU A 29 -6.29 0.78 5.37
N PRO A 30 -6.19 -0.33 6.14
CA PRO A 30 -6.56 -0.32 7.56
C PRO A 30 -5.72 0.64 8.41
N GLU A 31 -4.47 0.90 8.01
CA GLU A 31 -3.55 1.83 8.68
C GLU A 31 -3.79 3.29 8.24
N PHE A 32 -4.35 3.48 7.04
CA PHE A 32 -4.52 4.78 6.41
C PHE A 32 -5.97 5.01 5.96
N PRO A 33 -6.87 5.42 6.88
CA PRO A 33 -8.28 5.64 6.56
C PRO A 33 -8.51 6.71 5.46
N GLN A 34 -7.53 7.58 5.22
CA GLN A 34 -7.55 8.58 4.15
C GLN A 34 -7.58 7.94 2.74
N LEU A 35 -7.15 6.68 2.60
CA LEU A 35 -7.20 5.93 1.35
C LEU A 35 -8.60 5.38 1.05
N LYS A 36 -9.57 5.50 1.97
CA LYS A 36 -11.02 5.19 1.89
C LYS A 36 -11.39 3.77 1.43
N SER A 37 -11.03 3.40 0.21
CA SER A 37 -11.34 2.10 -0.38
C SER A 37 -10.37 1.74 -1.50
N LYS A 38 -10.32 0.45 -1.86
CA LYS A 38 -9.47 -0.04 -2.97
C LYS A 38 -9.81 0.65 -4.29
N ASN A 39 -11.10 0.92 -4.52
CA ASN A 39 -11.57 1.64 -5.70
C ASN A 39 -11.15 3.11 -5.68
N TYR A 40 -11.22 3.77 -4.51
CA TYR A 40 -10.76 5.15 -4.36
C TYR A 40 -9.27 5.28 -4.66
N LEU A 41 -8.45 4.41 -4.07
CA LEU A 41 -7.01 4.32 -4.33
C LEU A 41 -6.71 4.17 -5.83
N LYS A 42 -7.36 3.23 -6.53
CA LYS A 42 -7.07 2.96 -7.94
C LYS A 42 -7.59 4.05 -8.88
N LYS A 43 -8.89 4.38 -8.79
CA LYS A 43 -9.58 5.23 -9.78
C LYS A 43 -9.28 6.71 -9.60
N TYR A 44 -9.00 7.14 -8.37
CA TYR A 44 -8.78 8.56 -8.08
C TYR A 44 -7.33 8.85 -7.74
N ILE A 45 -6.75 8.18 -6.73
CA ILE A 45 -5.40 8.54 -6.28
C ILE A 45 -4.34 8.16 -7.32
N LEU A 46 -4.20 6.86 -7.62
CA LEU A 46 -3.17 6.36 -8.52
C LEU A 46 -3.36 6.87 -9.96
N LYS A 47 -4.61 6.95 -10.43
CA LYS A 47 -4.92 7.53 -11.75
C LYS A 47 -4.49 9.00 -11.82
N ASN A 48 -4.85 9.82 -10.83
CA ASN A 48 -4.50 11.24 -10.84
C ASN A 48 -3.00 11.47 -10.68
N MET A 49 -2.32 10.68 -9.84
CA MET A 49 -0.85 10.77 -9.70
C MET A 49 -0.13 10.37 -10.98
N LYS A 50 -0.65 9.37 -11.71
CA LYS A 50 -0.14 9.02 -13.04
C LYS A 50 -0.35 10.16 -14.05
N LEU A 51 -1.54 10.77 -14.07
CA LEU A 51 -1.84 11.89 -14.98
C LEU A 51 -0.98 13.13 -14.72
N ARG A 52 -0.42 13.26 -13.51
CA ARG A 52 0.50 14.34 -13.13
C ARG A 52 1.97 13.93 -13.25
N ASP A 53 2.25 12.81 -13.90
CA ASP A 53 3.59 12.23 -14.05
C ASP A 53 4.36 12.03 -12.74
N GLN A 54 3.66 11.90 -11.61
CA GLN A 54 4.27 11.61 -10.31
C GLN A 54 4.55 10.12 -10.14
N LEU A 55 3.73 9.28 -10.77
CA LEU A 55 3.87 7.84 -10.79
C LEU A 55 3.81 7.31 -12.21
N PHE A 56 4.49 6.21 -12.46
CA PHE A 56 4.32 5.43 -13.68
C PHE A 56 4.08 3.96 -13.36
N LYS A 57 3.45 3.25 -14.29
CA LYS A 57 3.08 1.85 -14.14
C LYS A 57 3.86 1.01 -15.15
N LYS A 58 4.70 0.09 -14.68
CA LYS A 58 5.54 -0.77 -15.53
C LYS A 58 5.33 -2.24 -15.16
N LYS A 59 5.35 -3.12 -16.17
CA LYS A 59 5.34 -4.57 -15.95
C LYS A 59 6.73 -5.00 -15.50
N SER A 60 6.80 -5.67 -14.36
CA SER A 60 8.03 -6.26 -13.83
C SER A 60 7.93 -7.77 -13.86
N ARG A 61 9.05 -8.42 -14.20
CA ARG A 61 9.26 -9.87 -14.08
C ARG A 61 10.23 -10.20 -12.93
N ASN A 62 10.63 -9.19 -12.15
CA ASN A 62 11.54 -9.40 -11.03
C ASN A 62 10.81 -10.22 -9.95
N PRO A 63 11.28 -11.44 -9.64
CA PRO A 63 10.60 -12.35 -8.73
C PRO A 63 10.49 -11.77 -7.31
N ASP A 64 11.44 -10.97 -6.84
CA ASP A 64 11.39 -10.37 -5.51
C ASP A 64 10.22 -9.39 -5.37
N LEU A 65 9.95 -8.63 -6.43
CA LEU A 65 8.87 -7.66 -6.47
C LEU A 65 7.51 -8.29 -6.77
N THR A 66 7.47 -9.45 -7.46
CA THR A 66 6.23 -10.14 -7.85
C THR A 66 5.87 -11.31 -6.94
N LYS A 67 6.73 -11.73 -6.01
CA LYS A 67 6.50 -12.86 -5.08
C LYS A 67 5.14 -12.80 -4.38
N SER A 68 4.73 -11.60 -3.97
CA SER A 68 3.48 -11.39 -3.24
C SER A 68 2.21 -11.43 -4.11
N THR A 69 2.34 -11.42 -5.44
CA THR A 69 1.21 -11.50 -6.37
C THR A 69 0.89 -12.93 -6.75
N GLY A 70 1.86 -13.85 -6.64
CA GLY A 70 1.74 -15.23 -7.12
C GLY A 70 1.95 -15.38 -8.63
N ASP A 71 2.27 -14.28 -9.32
CA ASP A 71 2.44 -14.24 -10.77
C ASP A 71 3.91 -14.10 -11.16
N LYS A 72 4.30 -14.72 -12.29
CA LYS A 72 5.63 -14.54 -12.91
C LYS A 72 5.90 -13.10 -13.38
N ALA A 73 4.85 -12.28 -13.47
CA ALA A 73 4.97 -10.87 -13.81
C ALA A 73 3.81 -10.06 -13.21
N ALA A 74 4.08 -8.86 -12.73
CA ALA A 74 3.05 -7.96 -12.21
C ALA A 74 3.29 -6.52 -12.65
N TYR A 75 2.20 -5.74 -12.71
CA TYR A 75 2.31 -4.30 -12.90
C TYR A 75 2.53 -3.59 -11.58
N LEU A 76 3.68 -2.92 -11.47
CA LEU A 76 4.09 -2.17 -10.30
C LEU A 76 4.00 -0.67 -10.58
N TRP A 77 3.70 0.07 -9.52
CA TRP A 77 3.78 1.52 -9.48
C TRP A 77 5.17 1.94 -9.04
N PHE A 78 5.77 2.82 -9.80
CA PHE A 78 7.06 3.42 -9.54
C PHE A 78 6.88 4.93 -9.38
N VAL A 79 7.71 5.52 -8.52
CA VAL A 79 7.78 6.98 -8.35
C VAL A 79 8.61 7.56 -9.49
N ASN A 80 8.13 8.66 -10.06
CA ASN A 80 8.93 9.47 -10.96
C ASN A 80 9.85 10.38 -10.14
N ASN A 81 11.11 9.97 -9.96
CA ASN A 81 12.08 10.69 -9.14
C ASN A 81 12.47 12.06 -9.73
N GLU A 82 12.20 12.32 -11.02
CA GLU A 82 12.41 13.64 -11.62
C GLU A 82 11.35 14.66 -11.18
N LYS A 83 10.14 14.19 -10.87
CA LYS A 83 9.00 15.04 -10.47
C LYS A 83 8.76 15.04 -8.97
N VAL A 84 9.27 14.03 -8.26
CA VAL A 84 8.99 13.80 -6.84
C VAL A 84 10.29 13.50 -6.12
N ASP A 85 10.65 14.38 -5.18
CA ASP A 85 11.68 14.08 -4.18
C ASP A 85 11.16 13.01 -3.21
N ILE A 86 11.56 11.76 -3.46
CA ILE A 86 11.11 10.58 -2.70
C ILE A 86 11.67 10.55 -1.27
N GLU A 87 12.84 11.16 -1.03
CA GLU A 87 13.49 11.15 0.29
C GLU A 87 12.65 11.87 1.33
N LYS A 88 11.98 12.97 0.93
CA LYS A 88 11.02 13.70 1.76
C LYS A 88 9.91 12.80 2.31
N TYR A 89 9.52 11.77 1.55
CA TYR A 89 8.42 10.90 1.92
C TYR A 89 8.87 9.70 2.76
N LYS A 90 10.17 9.39 2.87
CA LYS A 90 10.65 8.27 3.72
C LYS A 90 10.41 8.51 5.21
N LYS A 91 10.55 9.76 5.66
CA LYS A 91 10.48 10.16 7.08
C LYS A 91 9.19 10.86 7.46
N LEU A 92 8.14 10.78 6.62
CA LEU A 92 6.85 11.35 6.96
C LEU A 92 6.39 10.79 8.32
N PRO A 93 6.08 11.65 9.32
CA PRO A 93 5.50 11.23 10.58
C PRO A 93 4.03 10.87 10.35
N ILE A 94 3.81 9.78 9.61
CA ILE A 94 2.49 9.19 9.46
C ILE A 94 2.32 8.35 10.71
N GLY A 95 1.46 8.80 11.63
CA GLY A 95 1.19 8.16 12.91
C GLY A 95 0.61 6.75 12.76
N GLY A 96 1.46 5.79 12.40
CA GLY A 96 1.16 4.36 12.40
C GLY A 96 1.57 3.66 13.70
N GLY A 97 2.13 4.39 14.66
CA GLY A 97 2.43 3.90 16.00
C GLY A 97 1.53 4.57 17.02
N GLN A 98 0.63 3.80 17.64
CA GLN A 98 -0.41 4.21 18.59
C GLN A 98 -1.56 5.01 17.99
N LEU A 99 -2.66 4.31 17.63
CA LEU A 99 -4.05 4.69 17.96
C LEU A 99 -5.08 3.87 17.16
N TYR A 100 -4.89 2.57 16.98
CA TYR A 100 -6.01 1.66 16.73
C TYR A 100 -5.70 0.32 17.43
N PRO A 101 -6.60 -0.22 18.26
CA PRO A 101 -6.33 -1.47 18.96
C PRO A 101 -6.03 -2.56 17.94
N LYS A 102 -4.90 -3.25 18.14
CA LYS A 102 -4.62 -4.52 17.47
C LYS A 102 -5.91 -5.35 17.55
N ARG A 103 -6.55 -5.62 16.40
CA ARG A 103 -7.60 -6.64 16.37
C ARG A 103 -6.96 -7.89 16.94
N LEU A 104 -7.46 -8.33 18.09
CA LEU A 104 -7.12 -9.60 18.71
C LEU A 104 -7.30 -10.70 17.65
N PRO A 105 -6.42 -11.71 17.60
CA PRO A 105 -6.65 -12.86 16.75
C PRO A 105 -7.99 -13.47 17.15
N ILE A 106 -8.94 -13.48 16.20
CA ILE A 106 -10.17 -14.25 16.33
C ILE A 106 -9.72 -15.70 16.39
N GLY A 107 -9.91 -16.33 17.55
CA GLY A 107 -9.55 -17.72 17.77
C GLY A 107 -10.17 -18.61 16.69
N SER A 108 -9.33 -19.38 16.01
CA SER A 108 -9.75 -20.58 15.32
C SER A 108 -10.28 -21.56 16.36
N GLY A 109 -11.58 -21.51 16.63
CA GLY A 109 -12.30 -22.61 17.25
C GLY A 109 -12.38 -23.75 16.24
N ASN A 110 -11.39 -24.62 16.25
CA ASN A 110 -11.50 -25.91 15.58
C ASN A 110 -12.51 -26.75 16.36
N GLY A 111 -13.62 -27.08 15.69
CA GLY A 111 -14.44 -28.20 16.10
C GLY A 111 -13.60 -29.47 16.09
N SER A 112 -13.69 -30.24 17.16
CA SER A 112 -13.45 -31.67 17.14
C SER A 112 -14.53 -32.28 18.02
N GLY A 113 -15.59 -32.76 17.38
CA GLY A 113 -16.39 -33.82 17.96
C GLY A 113 -15.54 -35.10 17.96
N SER A 114 -15.56 -35.81 19.08
CA SER A 114 -15.37 -37.26 19.13
C SER A 114 -15.94 -37.75 20.46
N GLN A 115 -17.00 -38.55 20.33
CA GLN A 115 -17.38 -39.73 21.10
C GLN A 115 -16.80 -39.90 22.51
N LEU A 116 -17.70 -40.09 23.49
CA LEU A 116 -17.89 -41.36 24.21
C LEU A 116 -19.33 -41.43 24.73
#